data_AF-A0A7S1LZW0-F1
#
_entry.id   AF-A0A7S1LZW0-F1
#
_cell.length_a   1.000
_cell.length_b   1.000
_cell.length_c   1.000
_cell.angle_alpha   90.00
_cell.angle_beta   90.00
_cell.angle_gamma   90.00
#
_symmetry.space_group_name_H-M   'P 1'
#
loop_
_entity.id
_entity.type
_entity.pdbx_description
1 polymer ?
#
loop_
_entity_poly.entity_id
_entity_poly.type
_entity_poly.pdbx_seq_one_letter_code
_entity_poly.pdbx_strand_id
1 'polypeptide(L)'
;MWNEADPLWHLDQLLASQDSEDQALRLPRTLIVHGACDSVVPIEHSRRWIATLQARDPNRHTLVAVPSARHTYEIFPCYTVEAVFDGVVAWLAAGTPQSSAV
;
A
#
# COMPACT_ATOMS: atom_id res chain seq x y z
N MET A 1 5.44 -14.19 29.16
CA MET A 1 6.18 -15.10 28.28
C MET A 1 5.71 -14.80 26.88
N TRP A 2 6.52 -14.06 26.11
CA TRP A 2 6.22 -13.69 24.73
C TRP A 2 6.32 -14.96 23.89
N ASN A 3 5.26 -15.31 23.17
CA ASN A 3 5.30 -16.43 22.23
C ASN A 3 6.07 -15.95 21.00
N GLU A 4 7.24 -16.54 20.74
CA GLU A 4 8.10 -16.29 19.56
C GLU A 4 7.48 -16.79 18.23
N ALA A 5 6.19 -17.15 18.26
CA ALA A 5 5.43 -17.60 17.10
C ALA A 5 4.93 -16.40 16.28
N ASP A 6 5.72 -16.05 15.27
CA ASP A 6 5.38 -15.26 14.08
C ASP A 6 4.69 -13.89 14.33
N PRO A 7 5.43 -12.76 14.30
CA PRO A 7 4.84 -11.42 14.48
C PRO A 7 3.83 -11.02 13.39
N LEU A 8 3.67 -11.82 12.32
CA LEU A 8 2.75 -11.58 11.22
C LEU A 8 1.49 -12.46 11.26
N TRP A 9 1.27 -13.25 12.32
CA TRP A 9 0.08 -14.12 12.43
C TRP A 9 -1.26 -13.35 12.29
N HIS A 10 -1.29 -12.08 12.70
CA HIS A 10 -2.43 -11.20 12.52
C HIS A 10 -2.63 -10.76 11.06
N LEU A 11 -1.56 -10.62 10.28
CA LEU A 11 -1.61 -10.31 8.85
C LEU A 11 -2.12 -11.52 8.07
N ASP A 12 -1.65 -12.72 8.39
CA ASP A 12 -2.19 -13.95 7.82
C ASP A 12 -3.64 -14.17 8.23
N GLN A 13 -4.04 -13.81 9.46
CA GLN A 13 -5.45 -13.79 9.83
C GLN A 13 -6.24 -12.68 9.13
N LEU A 14 -5.72 -11.49 8.89
CA LEU A 14 -6.40 -10.45 8.10
C LEU A 14 -6.52 -10.84 6.62
N LEU A 15 -5.54 -11.56 6.09
CA LEU A 15 -5.58 -12.12 4.74
C LEU A 15 -6.50 -13.35 4.64
N ALA A 16 -6.59 -14.15 5.72
CA ALA A 16 -7.40 -15.39 5.78
C ALA A 16 -8.83 -15.19 6.31
N SER A 17 -9.09 -14.15 7.11
CA SER A 17 -10.41 -13.79 7.66
C SER A 17 -11.20 -12.88 6.71
N GLN A 18 -10.63 -12.56 5.56
CA GLN A 18 -11.27 -11.73 4.55
C GLN A 18 -11.53 -12.57 3.32
N ASP A 19 -12.81 -12.85 3.09
CA ASP A 19 -13.35 -13.32 1.82
C ASP A 19 -12.88 -12.39 0.71
N SER A 20 -11.72 -12.74 0.16
CA SER A 20 -10.93 -11.87 -0.71
C SER A 20 -11.68 -11.52 -1.98
N GLU A 21 -12.72 -12.27 -2.36
CA GLU A 21 -13.58 -12.07 -3.54
C GLU A 21 -14.60 -10.93 -3.45
N ASP A 22 -15.07 -10.57 -2.25
CA ASP A 22 -16.13 -9.54 -2.12
C ASP A 22 -15.57 -8.15 -1.75
N GLN A 23 -14.38 -8.09 -1.16
CA GLN A 23 -13.79 -6.81 -0.71
C GLN A 23 -13.15 -5.96 -1.79
N ALA A 24 -12.48 -6.50 -2.81
CA ALA A 24 -11.84 -5.63 -3.81
C ALA A 24 -12.86 -4.84 -4.67
N LEU A 25 -14.14 -5.23 -4.67
CA LEU A 25 -15.22 -4.42 -5.23
C LEU A 25 -15.63 -3.25 -4.31
N ARG A 26 -15.42 -3.37 -2.99
CA ARG A 26 -15.81 -2.38 -1.97
C ARG A 26 -14.66 -1.49 -1.49
N LEU A 27 -13.41 -1.93 -1.68
CA LEU A 27 -12.25 -1.17 -1.24
C LEU A 27 -12.19 0.16 -1.99
N PRO A 28 -11.84 1.26 -1.30
CA PRO A 28 -11.63 2.54 -1.96
C PRO A 28 -10.46 2.42 -2.94
N ARG A 29 -10.30 3.46 -3.77
CA ARG A 29 -9.08 3.61 -4.57
C ARG A 29 -7.88 3.55 -3.60
N THR A 30 -6.87 2.73 -3.91
CA THR A 30 -5.76 2.44 -2.97
C THR A 30 -4.42 2.75 -3.60
N LEU A 31 -3.58 3.49 -2.87
CA LEU A 31 -2.17 3.69 -3.16
C LEU A 31 -1.36 2.99 -2.07
N ILE A 32 -0.44 2.12 -2.49
CA ILE A 32 0.56 1.52 -1.60
C ILE A 32 1.91 2.12 -1.96
N VAL A 33 2.64 2.63 -0.98
CA VAL A 33 4.03 3.07 -1.13
C VAL A 33 4.89 2.17 -0.26
N HIS A 34 5.92 1.54 -0.84
CA HIS A 34 6.75 0.57 -0.13
C HIS A 34 8.21 0.68 -0.58
N GLY A 35 9.15 0.70 0.36
CA GLY A 35 10.58 0.64 0.05
C GLY A 35 11.01 -0.69 -0.58
N ALA A 36 11.70 -0.65 -1.72
CA ALA A 36 12.12 -1.86 -2.43
C ALA A 36 13.17 -2.70 -1.66
N CYS A 37 13.80 -2.13 -0.63
CA CYS A 37 14.81 -2.77 0.21
C CYS A 37 14.35 -2.86 1.68
N ASP A 38 13.04 -2.91 1.93
CA ASP A 38 12.49 -3.14 3.26
C ASP A 38 12.91 -4.53 3.79
N SER A 39 13.69 -4.52 4.88
CA SER A 39 14.19 -5.72 5.55
C SER A 39 13.36 -6.13 6.76
N VAL A 40 12.32 -5.36 7.11
CA VAL A 40 11.41 -5.61 8.24
C VAL A 40 10.14 -6.27 7.73
N VAL A 41 9.54 -5.70 6.67
CA VAL A 41 8.37 -6.26 5.99
C VAL A 41 8.69 -6.35 4.49
N PRO A 42 8.88 -7.54 3.92
CA PRO A 42 9.23 -7.67 2.51
C PRO A 42 8.19 -7.06 1.57
N ILE A 43 8.65 -6.42 0.48
CA ILE A 43 7.77 -5.78 -0.52
C ILE A 43 6.84 -6.79 -1.23
N GLU A 44 7.17 -8.08 -1.19
CA GLU A 44 6.36 -9.18 -1.72
C GLU A 44 4.95 -9.21 -1.13
N HIS A 45 4.77 -8.78 0.13
CA HIS A 45 3.45 -8.67 0.74
C HIS A 45 2.58 -7.65 -0.01
N SER A 46 3.13 -6.47 -0.28
CA SER A 46 2.44 -5.42 -1.06
C SER A 46 2.23 -5.82 -2.51
N ARG A 47 3.19 -6.50 -3.14
CA ARG A 47 3.07 -7.02 -4.51
C ARG A 47 1.94 -8.04 -4.63
N ARG A 48 1.83 -8.95 -3.66
CA ARG A 48 0.76 -9.97 -3.65
C ARG A 48 -0.60 -9.32 -3.48
N TRP A 49 -0.72 -8.38 -2.52
CA TRP A 49 -1.99 -7.72 -2.26
C TRP A 49 -2.45 -6.83 -3.42
N ILE A 50 -1.54 -6.01 -4.00
CA ILE A 50 -1.92 -5.16 -5.13
C ILE A 50 -2.34 -5.98 -6.35
N ALA A 51 -1.70 -7.14 -6.60
CA ALA A 51 -2.10 -8.03 -7.68
C ALA A 51 -3.54 -8.55 -7.49
N THR A 52 -3.95 -8.87 -6.25
CA THR A 52 -5.34 -9.26 -5.94
C THR A 52 -6.33 -8.12 -6.24
N LEU A 53 -5.96 -6.87 -5.92
CA LEU A 53 -6.82 -5.71 -6.19
C LEU A 53 -6.90 -5.41 -7.70
N GLN A 54 -5.75 -5.39 -8.39
CA GLN A 54 -5.65 -5.08 -9.81
C GLN A 54 -6.26 -6.16 -10.71
N ALA A 55 -6.36 -7.41 -10.24
CA ALA A 55 -7.09 -8.45 -10.96
C ALA A 55 -8.58 -8.12 -11.16
N ARG A 56 -9.16 -7.23 -10.34
CA ARG A 56 -10.56 -6.78 -10.46
C ARG A 56 -10.69 -5.40 -11.08
N ASP A 57 -9.81 -4.48 -10.72
CA ASP A 57 -9.78 -3.13 -11.26
C ASP A 57 -8.32 -2.66 -11.43
N PRO A 58 -7.70 -2.91 -12.60
CA PRO A 58 -6.27 -2.69 -12.81
C PRO A 58 -5.86 -1.22 -12.75
N ASN A 59 -6.79 -0.30 -13.01
CA ASN A 59 -6.50 1.14 -13.11
C ASN A 59 -6.78 1.90 -11.81
N ARG A 60 -7.49 1.26 -10.86
CA ARG A 60 -7.91 1.91 -9.61
C ARG A 60 -6.87 1.80 -8.49
N HIS A 61 -6.05 0.76 -8.50
CA HIS A 61 -5.09 0.50 -7.41
C HIS A 61 -3.65 0.61 -7.90
N THR A 62 -2.79 1.24 -7.10
CA THR A 62 -1.40 1.53 -7.47
C THR A 62 -0.44 1.09 -6.38
N LEU A 63 0.66 0.45 -6.77
CA LEU A 63 1.83 0.21 -5.92
C LEU A 63 3.01 1.02 -6.45
N VAL A 64 3.61 1.83 -5.58
CA VAL A 64 4.88 2.52 -5.81
C VAL A 64 5.96 1.83 -5.00
N ALA A 65 6.82 1.10 -5.69
CA ALA A 65 8.04 0.53 -5.12
C ALA A 65 9.14 1.60 -5.17
N VAL A 66 9.57 2.10 -4.00
CA VAL A 66 10.57 3.17 -3.91
C VAL A 66 11.97 2.57 -3.97
N PRO A 67 12.77 2.87 -5.01
CA PRO A 67 14.09 2.27 -5.19
C PRO A 67 15.01 2.54 -4.00
N SER A 68 15.77 1.53 -3.58
CA SER A 68 16.75 1.60 -2.49
C SER A 68 16.22 1.96 -1.10
N ALA A 69 14.93 2.29 -0.97
CA ALA A 69 14.32 2.66 0.30
C ALA A 69 14.13 1.44 1.20
N ARG A 70 14.43 1.61 2.49
CA ARG A 70 14.24 0.61 3.55
C ARG A 70 12.92 0.88 4.29
N HIS A 71 12.66 0.11 5.34
CA HIS A 71 11.55 0.37 6.26
C HIS A 71 11.64 1.80 6.81
N THR A 72 10.50 2.50 6.83
CA THR A 72 10.36 3.84 7.44
C THR A 72 11.37 4.88 6.92
N TYR A 73 11.73 4.81 5.64
CA TYR A 73 12.71 5.73 5.01
C TYR A 73 12.26 7.20 5.05
N GLU A 74 10.96 7.46 5.19
CA GLU A 74 10.35 8.79 5.28
C GLU A 74 10.70 9.58 6.54
N ILE A 75 11.30 8.95 7.56
CA ILE A 75 11.75 9.65 8.78
C ILE A 75 12.86 10.66 8.47
N PHE A 76 13.70 10.37 7.47
CA PHE A 76 14.81 11.24 7.12
C PHE A 76 14.44 12.11 5.91
N PRO A 77 14.43 13.44 6.06
CA PRO A 77 14.13 14.32 4.95
C PRO A 77 15.19 14.16 3.86
N CYS A 78 14.75 13.80 2.67
CA CYS A 78 15.56 13.79 1.47
C CYS A 78 14.68 13.94 0.23
N TYR A 79 15.30 14.19 -0.92
CA TYR A 79 14.59 14.38 -2.19
C TYR A 79 13.61 13.25 -2.52
N THR A 80 14.00 11.99 -2.25
CA THR A 80 13.12 10.84 -2.47
C THR A 80 11.85 10.90 -1.63
N VAL A 81 11.96 11.35 -0.38
CA VAL A 81 10.82 11.48 0.53
C VAL A 81 9.90 12.60 0.04
N GLU A 82 10.46 13.77 -0.28
CA GLU A 82 9.69 14.90 -0.82
C GLU A 82 8.94 14.50 -2.10
N ALA A 83 9.62 13.87 -3.06
CA ALA A 83 9.02 13.42 -4.31
C ALA A 83 7.89 12.39 -4.09
N VAL A 84 8.03 11.49 -3.11
CA VAL A 84 6.97 10.55 -2.74
C VAL A 84 5.78 11.28 -2.13
N PHE A 85 6.01 12.22 -1.22
CA PHE A 85 4.93 13.01 -0.61
C PHE A 85 4.16 13.81 -1.67
N ASP A 86 4.85 14.49 -2.58
CA ASP A 86 4.23 15.20 -3.69
C ASP A 86 3.41 14.25 -4.59
N GLY A 87 3.95 13.06 -4.86
CA GLY A 87 3.24 12.01 -5.62
C GLY A 87 1.98 11.53 -4.92
N VAL A 88 2.01 11.32 -3.60
CA VAL A 88 0.85 10.93 -2.80
C VAL A 88 -0.23 12.02 -2.83
N VAL A 89 0.16 13.28 -2.64
CA VAL A 89 -0.77 14.42 -2.69
C VAL A 89 -1.42 14.53 -4.08
N ALA A 90 -0.63 14.44 -5.15
CA ALA A 90 -1.14 14.47 -6.52
C ALA A 90 -2.10 13.29 -6.79
N TRP A 91 -1.76 12.10 -6.31
CA TRP A 91 -2.61 10.92 -6.46
C TRP A 91 -3.95 11.09 -5.73
N LEU A 92 -3.96 11.64 -4.52
CA LEU A 92 -5.18 11.93 -3.75
C LEU A 92 -6.05 12.97 -4.46
N ALA A 93 -5.45 14.05 -4.96
CA ALA A 93 -6.15 15.10 -5.70
C ALA A 93 -6.83 14.55 -6.97
N ALA A 94 -6.15 13.67 -7.71
CA ALA A 94 -6.68 13.05 -8.92
C ALA A 94 -7.84 12.05 -8.64
N GLY A 95 -7.90 11.48 -7.43
CA GLY A 95 -8.93 10.52 -7.03
C GLY A 95 -10.16 11.14 -6.38
N THR A 96 -10.13 12.44 -6.07
CA THR A 96 -11.25 13.14 -5.45
C THR A 96 -12.22 13.58 -6.55
N PRO A 97 -13.50 13.14 -6.54
CA PRO A 97 -14.48 13.68 -7.46
C PRO A 97 -14.53 15.20 -7.26
N GLN A 98 -14.37 15.99 -8.32
CA GLN A 98 -14.69 17.42 -8.24
C GLN A 98 -16.14 17.52 -7.80
N SER A 99 -16.37 17.98 -6.57
CA SER A 99 -17.70 18.38 -6.15
C SER A 99 -18.07 19.55 -7.05
N SER A 100 -19.00 19.35 -7.99
CA SER A 100 -19.64 20.46 -8.70
C SER A 100 -20.25 21.35 -7.64
N ALA A 101 -19.63 22.51 -7.41
CA ALA A 101 -20.22 23.57 -6.63
C ALA A 101 -21.55 23.94 -7.29
N VAL A 102 -22.63 23.77 -6.53
CA VAL A 102 -23.97 24.32 -6.81
C VAL A 102 -23.98 25.77 -6.35
#